data_AF-A0A943INH1-F1
#
_entry.id   AF-A0A943INH1-F1
#
_cell.length_a   1.000
_cell.length_b   1.000
_cell.length_c   1.000
_cell.angle_alpha   90.00
_cell.angle_beta   90.00
_cell.angle_gamma   90.00
#
_symmetry.space_group_name_H-M   'P 1'
#
loop_
_entity.id
_entity.type
_entity.pdbx_description
1 polymer ?
#
loop_
_entity_poly.entity_id
_entity_poly.type
_entity_poly.pdbx_seq_one_letter_code
_entity_poly.pdbx_strand_id
1 'polypeptide(L)'
;MKTTIILFLLSVPVWAALAYVVFLIIKALRKYIRSEPLRLERAEQAKTLGETLKRRRTACKMTQEFVAEALGVSRQAVSKWESGQSDPSTTNLLALAKLFGVRPEELLQEAE
;
A
#
# COMPACT_ATOMS: atom_id res chain seq x y z
N MET A 1 28.16 -53.95 -8.96
CA MET A 1 28.86 -52.66 -9.24
C MET A 1 28.25 -51.89 -10.42
N LYS A 2 28.05 -52.50 -11.60
CA LYS A 2 27.45 -51.79 -12.75
C LYS A 2 25.99 -51.37 -12.52
N THR A 3 25.17 -52.22 -11.91
CA THR A 3 23.76 -51.95 -11.56
C THR A 3 23.58 -50.86 -10.51
N THR A 4 24.44 -50.81 -9.49
CA THR A 4 24.44 -49.75 -8.47
C THR A 4 24.81 -48.38 -9.05
N ILE A 5 25.74 -48.34 -10.02
CA ILE A 5 26.12 -47.11 -10.73
C ILE A 5 24.96 -46.60 -11.60
N ILE A 6 24.26 -47.50 -12.31
CA ILE A 6 23.09 -47.14 -13.14
C ILE A 6 21.95 -46.57 -12.28
N LEU A 7 21.66 -47.19 -11.13
CA LEU A 7 20.64 -46.70 -10.20
C LEU A 7 20.96 -45.31 -9.64
N PHE A 8 22.24 -45.04 -9.36
CA PHE A 8 22.69 -43.72 -8.89
C PHE A 8 22.52 -42.66 -9.97
N LEU A 9 22.91 -42.97 -11.21
CA LEU A 9 22.75 -42.08 -12.38
C LEU A 9 21.30 -41.70 -12.65
N LEU A 10 20.36 -42.65 -12.48
CA LEU A 10 18.92 -42.41 -12.66
C LEU A 10 18.31 -41.55 -11.54
N SER A 11 18.95 -41.51 -10.36
CA SER A 11 18.47 -40.72 -9.20
C SER A 11 18.83 -39.24 -9.27
N VAL A 12 19.89 -38.87 -9.99
CA VAL A 12 20.36 -37.48 -10.17
C VAL A 12 19.26 -36.53 -10.66
N PRO A 13 18.50 -36.84 -11.74
CA PRO A 13 17.42 -35.94 -12.19
C PRO A 13 16.29 -35.80 -11.17
N VAL A 14 16.02 -36.85 -10.37
CA VAL A 14 15.01 -36.81 -9.30
C VAL A 14 15.44 -35.85 -8.19
N TRP A 15 16.70 -35.92 -7.77
CA TRP A 15 17.27 -34.98 -6.79
C TRP A 15 17.33 -33.54 -7.32
N ALA A 16 17.64 -33.35 -8.61
CA ALA A 16 17.62 -32.03 -9.24
C ALA A 16 16.20 -31.43 -9.29
N ALA A 17 15.20 -32.24 -9.63
CA ALA A 17 13.80 -31.83 -9.60
C ALA A 17 13.34 -31.48 -8.18
N LEU A 18 13.72 -32.29 -7.19
CA LEU A 18 13.41 -32.02 -5.78
C LEU A 18 14.04 -30.70 -5.31
N ALA A 19 15.32 -30.48 -5.60
CA ALA A 19 16.02 -29.24 -5.28
C ALA A 19 15.37 -28.02 -5.95
N TYR A 20 14.92 -28.17 -7.19
CA TYR A 20 14.20 -27.12 -7.92
C TYR A 20 12.85 -26.79 -7.27
N VAL A 21 12.08 -27.79 -6.86
CA VAL A 21 10.82 -27.59 -6.13
C VAL A 21 11.06 -26.87 -4.81
N VAL A 22 12.07 -27.28 -4.04
CA VAL A 22 12.46 -26.61 -2.79
C VAL A 22 12.84 -25.15 -3.04
N PHE A 23 13.61 -24.88 -4.10
CA PHE A 23 13.94 -23.52 -4.52
C PHE A 23 12.68 -22.68 -4.83
N LEU A 24 11.71 -23.24 -5.55
CA LEU A 24 10.44 -22.58 -5.83
C LEU A 24 9.64 -22.29 -4.56
N ILE A 25 9.61 -23.22 -3.61
CA ILE A 25 8.95 -23.04 -2.31
C ILE A 25 9.60 -21.89 -1.55
N ILE A 26 10.94 -21.85 -1.44
CA ILE A 26 11.66 -20.76 -0.78
C ILE A 26 11.38 -19.41 -1.46
N LYS A 27 11.39 -19.37 -2.80
CA LYS A 27 11.08 -18.16 -3.57
C LYS A 27 9.64 -17.69 -3.31
N ALA A 28 8.68 -18.61 -3.27
CA ALA A 28 7.28 -18.32 -3.00
C ALA A 28 7.08 -17.82 -1.56
N LEU A 29 7.68 -18.49 -0.57
CA LEU A 29 7.64 -18.10 0.84
C LEU A 29 8.27 -16.72 1.05
N ARG A 30 9.42 -16.45 0.43
CA ARG A 30 10.06 -15.12 0.49
C ARG A 30 9.15 -14.03 -0.07
N LYS A 31 8.43 -14.30 -1.17
CA LYS A 31 7.45 -13.37 -1.73
C LYS A 31 6.25 -13.17 -0.80
N TYR A 32 5.75 -14.25 -0.19
CA TYR A 32 4.61 -14.23 0.74
C TYR A 32 4.92 -13.43 2.01
N ILE A 33 6.03 -13.75 2.70
CA ILE A 33 6.46 -13.08 3.93
C ILE A 33 6.73 -11.58 3.67
N ARG A 34 7.25 -11.22 2.49
CA ARG A 34 7.43 -9.81 2.09
C ARG A 34 6.11 -9.09 1.78
N SER A 35 5.05 -9.82 1.41
CA SER A 35 3.77 -9.24 1.01
C SER A 35 2.77 -9.04 2.16
N GLU A 36 3.01 -9.66 3.32
CA GLU A 36 2.16 -9.52 4.51
C GLU A 36 2.20 -8.12 5.17
N PRO A 37 3.36 -7.46 5.38
CA PRO A 37 3.39 -6.15 6.04
C PRO A 37 2.61 -5.09 5.25
N LEU A 38 2.52 -5.24 3.93
CA LEU A 38 1.81 -4.31 3.04
C LEU A 38 0.29 -4.36 3.18
N ARG A 39 -0.31 -5.45 3.71
CA ARG A 39 -1.77 -5.53 3.91
C ARG A 39 -2.19 -4.87 5.21
N LEU A 40 -1.39 -5.04 6.25
CA LEU A 40 -1.61 -4.39 7.54
C LEU A 40 -1.34 -2.90 7.43
N GLU A 41 -0.24 -2.49 6.78
CA GLU A 41 0.03 -1.07 6.50
C GLU A 41 -1.09 -0.45 5.65
N ARG A 42 -1.59 -1.14 4.61
CA ARG A 42 -2.73 -0.63 3.82
C ARG A 42 -4.05 -0.60 4.60
N ALA A 43 -4.27 -1.55 5.50
CA ALA A 43 -5.48 -1.58 6.34
C ALA A 43 -5.43 -0.53 7.46
N GLU A 44 -4.25 -0.21 7.96
CA GLU A 44 -4.01 0.86 8.92
C GLU A 44 -4.05 2.23 8.22
N GLN A 45 -3.44 2.33 7.02
CA GLN A 45 -3.60 3.48 6.12
C GLN A 45 -5.08 3.75 5.80
N ALA A 46 -5.90 2.70 5.63
CA ALA A 46 -7.35 2.82 5.43
C ALA A 46 -8.12 3.54 6.54
N LYS A 47 -7.51 3.70 7.71
CA LYS A 47 -8.06 4.46 8.83
C LYS A 47 -7.42 5.84 9.02
N THR A 48 -6.47 6.26 8.19
CA THR A 48 -5.76 7.53 8.41
C THR A 48 -6.52 8.73 7.84
N LEU A 49 -6.26 9.91 8.42
CA LEU A 49 -6.76 11.19 7.91
C LEU A 49 -6.46 11.38 6.41
N GLY A 50 -5.26 10.99 5.97
CA GLY A 50 -4.86 11.09 4.56
C GLY A 50 -5.77 10.31 3.61
N GLU A 51 -6.19 9.11 4.01
CA GLU A 51 -7.13 8.32 3.22
C GLU A 51 -8.54 8.90 3.23
N THR A 52 -9.00 9.41 4.38
CA THR A 52 -10.28 10.12 4.46
C THR A 52 -10.30 11.33 3.53
N LEU A 53 -9.23 12.13 3.50
CA LEU A 53 -9.09 13.26 2.57
C LEU A 53 -9.13 12.80 1.11
N LYS A 54 -8.40 11.73 0.78
CA LYS A 54 -8.39 11.16 -0.57
C LYS A 54 -9.78 10.65 -0.99
N ARG A 55 -10.49 9.97 -0.08
CA ARG A 55 -11.84 9.44 -0.30
C ARG A 55 -12.84 10.57 -0.54
N ARG A 56 -12.79 11.64 0.26
CA ARG A 56 -13.66 12.81 0.09
C ARG A 56 -13.35 13.51 -1.23
N ARG A 57 -12.07 13.71 -1.56
CA ARG A 57 -11.66 14.28 -2.85
C ARG A 57 -12.20 13.49 -4.04
N THR A 58 -12.06 12.15 -4.03
CA THR A 58 -12.56 11.31 -5.13
C THR A 58 -14.08 11.26 -5.19
N ALA A 59 -14.77 11.27 -4.04
CA ALA A 59 -16.23 11.40 -3.98
C ALA A 59 -16.71 12.72 -4.60
N CYS A 60 -15.97 13.82 -4.38
CA CYS A 60 -16.19 15.11 -5.02
C CYS A 60 -15.69 15.18 -6.48
N LYS A 61 -15.12 14.09 -7.03
CA LYS A 61 -14.56 14.00 -8.39
C LYS A 61 -13.46 15.04 -8.69
N MET A 62 -12.71 15.45 -7.69
CA MET A 62 -11.65 16.46 -7.81
C MET A 62 -10.27 15.80 -8.00
N THR A 63 -9.35 16.47 -8.68
CA THR A 63 -7.93 16.05 -8.77
C THR A 63 -7.13 16.66 -7.61
N GLN A 64 -5.95 16.11 -7.32
CA GLN A 64 -5.05 16.72 -6.32
C GLN A 64 -4.61 18.13 -6.75
N GLU A 65 -4.45 18.37 -8.07
CA GLU A 65 -4.14 19.69 -8.62
C GLU A 65 -5.26 20.68 -8.33
N PHE A 66 -6.51 20.28 -8.58
CA PHE A 66 -7.67 21.12 -8.34
C PHE A 66 -7.82 21.51 -6.87
N VAL A 67 -7.63 20.55 -5.95
CA VAL A 67 -7.67 20.84 -4.51
C VAL A 67 -6.52 21.79 -4.11
N ALA A 68 -5.33 21.59 -4.69
CA ALA A 68 -4.18 22.43 -4.41
C ALA A 68 -4.41 23.88 -4.87
N GLU A 69 -4.92 24.07 -6.09
CA GLU A 69 -5.29 25.37 -6.64
C GLU A 69 -6.39 26.04 -5.79
N ALA A 70 -7.43 25.30 -5.42
CA ALA A 70 -8.53 25.81 -4.60
C ALA A 70 -8.08 26.28 -3.20
N LEU A 71 -7.05 25.64 -2.64
CA LEU A 71 -6.50 25.99 -1.33
C LEU A 71 -5.28 26.93 -1.39
N GLY A 72 -4.78 27.26 -2.58
CA GLY A 72 -3.57 28.06 -2.75
C GLY A 72 -2.31 27.38 -2.22
N VAL A 73 -2.25 26.04 -2.27
CA VAL A 73 -1.10 25.23 -1.83
C VAL A 73 -0.48 24.48 -2.99
N SER A 74 0.68 23.86 -2.78
CA SER A 74 1.29 23.01 -3.82
C SER A 74 0.57 21.66 -3.93
N ARG A 75 0.49 21.11 -5.14
CA ARG A 75 0.00 19.75 -5.37
C ARG A 75 0.77 18.70 -4.56
N GLN A 76 2.07 18.93 -4.34
CA GLN A 76 2.89 18.08 -3.46
C GLN A 76 2.41 18.10 -2.01
N ALA A 77 1.93 19.23 -1.49
CA ALA A 77 1.36 19.30 -0.14
C ALA A 77 0.13 18.40 -0.03
N VAL A 78 -0.80 18.50 -0.98
CA VAL A 78 -1.99 17.63 -1.04
C VAL A 78 -1.60 16.16 -1.16
N SER A 79 -0.60 15.83 -1.98
CA SER A 79 -0.08 14.46 -2.10
C SER A 79 0.51 13.94 -0.79
N LYS A 80 1.21 14.78 -0.03
CA LYS A 80 1.79 14.40 1.28
C LYS A 80 0.70 14.19 2.34
N TRP A 81 -0.33 15.03 2.35
CA TRP A 81 -1.49 14.86 3.23
C TRP A 81 -2.21 13.54 2.93
N GLU A 82 -2.52 13.27 1.65
CA GLU A 82 -3.23 12.04 1.25
C GLU A 82 -2.42 10.75 1.45
N SER A 83 -1.10 10.85 1.61
CA SER A 83 -0.21 9.70 1.87
C SER A 83 0.24 9.58 3.32
N GLY A 84 -0.25 10.45 4.22
CA GLY A 84 0.13 10.46 5.63
C GLY A 84 1.58 10.88 5.90
N GLN A 85 2.28 11.47 4.92
CA GLN A 85 3.65 11.95 5.10
C GLN A 85 3.74 13.27 5.88
N SER A 86 2.64 14.01 5.94
CA SER A 86 2.51 15.24 6.72
C SER A 86 1.04 15.53 6.94
N ASP A 87 0.71 16.27 7.99
CA ASP A 87 -0.67 16.69 8.23
C ASP A 87 -0.96 18.10 7.67
N PRO A 88 -2.20 18.37 7.21
CA PRO A 88 -2.62 19.72 6.90
C PRO A 88 -2.66 20.57 8.18
N SER A 89 -2.31 21.85 8.07
CA SER A 89 -2.53 22.79 9.17
C SER A 89 -4.02 22.92 9.47
N THR A 90 -4.38 23.38 10.68
CA THR A 90 -5.78 23.60 11.08
C THR A 90 -6.55 24.46 10.07
N THR A 91 -5.91 25.51 9.54
CA THR A 91 -6.47 26.37 8.49
C THR A 91 -6.77 25.60 7.21
N ASN A 92 -5.84 24.75 6.76
CA ASN A 92 -6.02 23.94 5.56
C ASN A 92 -7.06 22.85 5.77
N LEU A 93 -7.14 22.26 6.97
CA LEU A 93 -8.16 21.27 7.31
C LEU A 93 -9.58 21.89 7.26
N LEU A 94 -9.74 23.10 7.81
CA LEU A 94 -11.00 23.86 7.70
C LEU A 94 -11.34 24.19 6.25
N ALA A 95 -10.34 24.55 5.43
CA ALA A 95 -10.55 24.82 4.01
C ALA A 95 -10.93 23.54 3.23
N LEU A 96 -10.31 22.40 3.51
CA LEU A 96 -10.66 21.10 2.95
C LEU A 96 -12.10 20.71 3.31
N ALA A 97 -12.49 20.88 4.58
CA ALA A 97 -13.85 20.60 5.04
C ALA A 97 -14.89 21.42 4.25
N LYS A 98 -14.63 22.73 4.09
CA LYS A 98 -15.47 23.61 3.26
C LYS A 98 -15.51 23.19 1.79
N LEU A 99 -14.36 22.84 1.22
CA LEU A 99 -14.25 22.44 -0.19
C LEU A 99 -15.01 21.13 -0.46
N PHE A 100 -14.95 20.18 0.46
CA PHE A 100 -15.65 18.90 0.36
C PHE A 100 -17.11 18.95 0.83
N GLY A 101 -17.56 20.08 1.41
CA GLY A 101 -18.92 20.25 1.90
C GLY A 101 -19.24 19.41 3.14
N VAL A 102 -18.23 19.12 3.98
CA VAL A 102 -18.37 18.33 5.21
C VAL A 102 -17.93 19.14 6.42
N ARG A 103 -18.30 18.68 7.62
CA ARG A 103 -17.77 19.30 8.85
C ARG A 103 -16.31 18.89 9.08
N PRO A 104 -15.47 19.76 9.67
CA PRO A 104 -14.09 19.41 9.99
C PRO A 104 -13.98 18.20 10.92
N GLU A 105 -14.94 18.05 11.84
CA GLU A 105 -15.01 16.92 12.77
C GLU A 105 -15.21 15.58 12.04
N GLU A 106 -15.95 15.57 10.91
CA GLU A 106 -16.15 14.35 10.11
C GLU A 106 -14.86 13.89 9.43
N LEU A 107 -13.97 14.82 9.08
CA LEU A 107 -12.65 14.48 8.52
C LEU A 107 -11.73 13.84 9.56
N LEU A 108 -11.88 14.23 10.84
CA LEU A 108 -11.08 13.74 11.95
C LEU A 108 -11.65 12.45 12.56
N GLN A 109 -12.97 12.29 12.64
CA GLN A 109 -13.62 11.09 13.18
C GLN A 109 -13.44 9.86 12.29
N GLU A 110 -13.37 10.03 10.96
CA GLU A 110 -13.02 8.94 10.05
C GLU A 110 -11.51 8.62 10.04
N ALA A 111 -10.71 9.35 10.81
CA ALA A 111 -9.28 9.11 11.02
C ALA A 111 -8.94 8.35 12.32
N GLU A 112 -9.93 8.10 13.19
CA GLU A 112 -9.83 7.29 14.43
C GLU A 112 -10.32 5.84 14.20
#